data_AF-A0A920WN52-F1
#
_entry.id   AF-A0A920WN52-F1
#
_cell.length_a   1.000
_cell.length_b   1.000
_cell.length_c   1.000
_cell.angle_alpha   90.00
_cell.angle_beta   90.00
_cell.angle_gamma   90.00
#
_symmetry.space_group_name_H-M   'P 1'
#
loop_
_entity.id
_entity.type
_entity.pdbx_description
1 polymer ?
#
loop_
_entity_poly.entity_id
_entity_poly.type
_entity_poly.pdbx_seq_one_letter_code
_entity_poly.pdbx_strand_id
1 'polypeptide(L)'
;MLASPGILYTWSPASYLTVLVPGVNVLWLSVEAVLDGSNPLGKEGGENHQQEQGFTDFGPDMCTQPCQLGWSAADIQVSMRTDRLDENPFLRNLFPLIKPSILDISFLQVDQTDGDGSQAHVAQLATGWMTENADVVAGWIAEAAAAG
;
A
#
# COMPACT_ATOMS: atom_id res chain seq x y z
N MET A 1 20.54 11.81 -22.35
CA MET A 1 19.71 12.92 -21.82
C MET A 1 19.93 12.95 -20.32
N LEU A 2 20.46 14.05 -19.78
CA LEU A 2 20.46 14.25 -18.33
C LEU A 2 19.03 14.67 -17.95
N ALA A 3 18.37 13.94 -17.06
CA ALA A 3 17.05 14.29 -16.57
C ALA A 3 17.14 15.60 -15.76
N SER A 4 16.19 16.52 -15.98
CA SER A 4 16.04 17.70 -15.13
C SER A 4 15.54 17.28 -13.74
N PRO A 5 15.99 17.92 -12.65
CA PRO A 5 15.44 17.65 -11.33
C PRO A 5 13.94 17.98 -11.28
N GLY A 6 13.17 17.17 -10.56
CA GLY A 6 11.73 17.31 -10.43
C GLY A 6 11.22 16.81 -9.08
N ILE A 7 10.02 17.24 -8.72
CA ILE A 7 9.29 16.80 -7.52
C ILE A 7 7.96 16.23 -8.00
N LEU A 8 7.61 15.05 -7.48
CA LEU A 8 6.35 14.36 -7.75
C LEU A 8 5.63 14.15 -6.42
N TYR A 9 4.32 14.43 -6.39
CA TYR A 9 3.44 14.02 -5.30
C TYR A 9 2.88 12.63 -5.62
N THR A 10 3.16 11.64 -4.77
CA THR A 10 2.78 10.24 -4.98
C THR A 10 2.61 9.51 -3.65
N TRP A 11 2.13 8.27 -3.70
CA TRP A 11 1.91 7.38 -2.56
C TRP A 11 2.27 5.95 -2.96
N SER A 12 2.41 5.07 -1.97
CA SER A 12 2.61 3.64 -2.20
C SER A 12 1.32 2.85 -1.86
N PRO A 13 0.95 1.82 -2.63
CA PRO A 13 1.56 1.36 -3.88
C PRO A 13 1.25 2.30 -5.07
N ALA A 14 2.19 2.37 -6.03
CA ALA A 14 2.03 3.09 -7.28
C ALA A 14 3.01 2.57 -8.34
N SER A 15 2.61 2.55 -9.61
CA SER A 15 3.46 2.14 -10.74
C SER A 15 4.78 2.90 -10.81
N TYR A 16 4.80 4.18 -10.41
CA TYR A 16 6.03 4.99 -10.37
C TYR A 16 7.12 4.39 -9.48
N LEU A 17 6.77 3.67 -8.41
CA LEU A 17 7.74 3.09 -7.48
C LEU A 17 8.53 1.92 -8.07
N THR A 18 8.12 1.40 -9.23
CA THR A 18 8.87 0.37 -9.97
C THR A 18 10.07 0.94 -10.71
N VAL A 19 10.06 2.26 -10.99
CA VAL A 19 11.13 2.96 -11.73
C VAL A 19 11.80 4.06 -10.89
N LEU A 20 11.07 4.69 -9.99
CA LEU A 20 11.53 5.67 -9.01
C LEU A 20 11.57 5.00 -7.64
N VAL A 21 12.63 4.24 -7.39
CA VAL A 21 12.80 3.46 -6.17
C VAL A 21 13.46 4.34 -5.10
N PRO A 22 12.77 4.61 -3.97
CA PRO A 22 13.36 5.33 -2.85
C PRO A 22 14.69 4.69 -2.43
N GLY A 23 15.70 5.53 -2.18
CA GLY A 23 17.06 5.13 -1.82
C GLY A 23 17.93 4.53 -2.91
N VAL A 24 17.41 4.45 -4.13
CA VAL A 24 18.22 4.14 -5.32
C VAL A 24 18.37 5.36 -6.20
N ASN A 25 17.26 5.95 -6.63
CA ASN A 25 17.24 7.05 -7.60
C ASN A 25 16.29 8.20 -7.25
N VAL A 26 15.51 8.07 -6.17
CA VAL A 26 14.70 9.14 -5.58
C VAL A 26 14.73 9.07 -4.05
N LEU A 27 14.28 10.12 -3.39
CA LEU A 27 14.07 10.20 -1.94
C LEU A 27 12.65 10.64 -1.67
N TRP A 28 12.08 10.18 -0.56
CA TRP A 28 10.94 10.86 0.05
C TRP A 28 11.39 12.20 0.62
N LEU A 29 10.58 13.24 0.40
CA LEU A 29 10.85 14.57 0.94
C LEU A 29 10.06 14.76 2.23
N SER A 30 10.79 15.02 3.31
CA SER A 30 10.23 15.43 4.59
C SER A 30 9.52 16.77 4.47
N VAL A 31 8.38 16.90 5.16
CA VAL A 31 7.65 18.16 5.32
C VAL A 31 8.14 18.89 6.56
N GLU A 32 8.36 20.19 6.46
CA GLU A 32 8.95 21.00 7.54
C GLU A 32 8.02 21.14 8.75
N ALA A 33 6.71 21.08 8.54
CA ALA A 33 5.69 21.14 9.58
C ALA A 33 4.38 20.49 9.10
N VAL A 34 3.58 20.05 10.07
CA VAL A 34 2.15 19.78 9.84
C VAL A 34 1.49 21.12 9.54
N LEU A 35 1.00 21.28 8.30
CA LEU A 35 0.39 22.52 7.83
C LEU A 35 -1.02 22.67 8.40
N ASP A 36 -1.81 21.61 8.34
CA ASP A 36 -3.18 21.60 8.85
C ASP A 36 -3.69 20.18 9.11
N GLY A 37 -4.02 19.88 10.37
CA GLY A 37 -4.71 18.65 10.76
C GLY A 37 -6.23 18.73 10.64
N SER A 38 -6.75 19.81 10.06
CA SER A 38 -8.18 19.96 9.86
C SER A 38 -8.71 19.01 8.79
N ASN A 39 -9.99 18.69 8.93
CA ASN A 39 -10.85 18.24 7.85
C ASN A 39 -11.47 19.52 7.25
N PRO A 40 -10.79 20.23 6.33
CA PRO A 40 -11.18 21.59 5.94
C PRO A 40 -12.54 21.64 5.23
N LEU A 41 -12.99 20.48 4.73
CA LEU A 41 -14.29 20.32 4.09
C LEU A 41 -15.40 19.91 5.08
N GLY A 42 -15.06 19.64 6.34
CA GLY A 42 -15.99 19.22 7.39
C GLY A 42 -16.79 17.97 7.05
N LYS A 43 -16.27 17.10 6.19
CA LYS A 43 -16.98 15.90 5.72
C LYS A 43 -16.75 14.74 6.66
N GLU A 44 -17.80 14.00 7.02
CA GLU A 44 -17.64 12.73 7.75
C GLU A 44 -16.62 11.83 7.05
N GLY A 45 -15.64 11.30 7.80
CA GLY A 45 -14.52 10.51 7.28
C GLY A 45 -13.30 11.33 6.85
N GLY A 46 -13.42 12.65 6.73
CA GLY A 46 -12.34 13.56 6.30
C GLY A 46 -11.20 13.66 7.33
N GLU A 47 -11.47 13.38 8.60
CA GLU A 47 -10.48 13.23 9.67
C GLU A 47 -9.45 12.13 9.38
N ASN A 48 -9.80 11.10 8.59
CA ASN A 48 -8.86 10.05 8.19
C ASN A 48 -7.85 10.51 7.12
N HIS A 49 -8.01 11.72 6.60
CA HIS A 49 -7.13 12.34 5.62
C HIS A 49 -6.35 13.54 6.21
N GLN A 50 -6.44 13.75 7.52
CA GLN A 50 -5.74 14.83 8.21
C GLN A 50 -4.23 14.70 8.06
N GLN A 51 -3.55 15.84 7.94
CA GLN A 51 -2.10 15.87 8.06
C GLN A 51 -1.73 15.85 9.54
N GLU A 52 -0.80 14.98 9.92
CA GLU A 52 -0.34 14.82 11.30
C GLU A 52 1.18 14.64 11.35
N GLN A 53 1.75 14.41 12.53
CA GLN A 53 3.09 13.84 12.56
C GLN A 53 3.00 12.43 11.97
N GLY A 54 3.35 12.33 10.70
CA GLY A 54 3.25 11.13 9.91
C GLY A 54 4.45 10.21 10.08
N PHE A 55 4.65 9.37 9.08
CA PHE A 55 5.69 8.36 9.05
C PHE A 55 7.10 8.96 9.19
N THR A 56 7.90 8.38 10.10
CA THR A 56 9.25 8.84 10.42
C THR A 56 10.33 7.73 10.37
N ASP A 57 9.95 6.49 10.07
CA ASP A 57 10.85 5.34 10.24
C ASP A 57 11.89 5.18 9.11
N PHE A 58 11.81 5.98 8.04
CA PHE A 58 12.81 5.92 6.97
C PHE A 58 14.13 6.58 7.35
N GLY A 59 15.22 5.86 7.04
CA GLY A 59 16.59 6.37 7.15
C GLY A 59 16.92 7.45 6.11
N PRO A 60 18.13 8.05 6.23
CA PRO A 60 18.60 9.10 5.32
C PRO A 60 18.81 8.63 3.88
N ASP A 61 18.89 7.31 3.68
CA ASP A 61 18.92 6.67 2.37
C ASP A 61 17.56 6.74 1.68
N MET A 62 16.46 6.75 2.41
CA MET A 62 15.10 6.69 1.84
C MET A 62 14.36 8.04 1.92
N CYS A 63 14.73 8.91 2.86
CA CYS A 63 13.99 10.11 3.21
C CYS A 63 14.92 11.25 3.67
N THR A 64 14.62 12.48 3.27
CA THR A 64 15.34 13.65 3.82
C THR A 64 15.13 13.76 5.33
N GLN A 65 16.16 14.24 6.06
CA GLN A 65 16.17 14.19 7.53
C GLN A 65 15.87 15.55 8.18
N PRO A 66 15.14 15.58 9.32
CA PRO A 66 14.47 14.45 9.96
C PRO A 66 13.35 13.89 9.07
N CYS A 67 13.19 12.58 9.00
CA CYS A 67 12.11 12.02 8.19
C CYS A 67 10.76 12.30 8.85
N GLN A 68 9.93 13.09 8.18
CA GLN A 68 8.56 13.41 8.59
C GLN A 68 7.72 13.54 7.32
N LEU A 69 6.96 12.51 6.97
CA LEU A 69 6.20 12.52 5.72
C LEU A 69 4.87 13.27 5.82
N GLY A 70 4.39 13.62 7.02
CA GLY A 70 3.15 14.38 7.22
C GLY A 70 1.86 13.54 7.18
N TRP A 71 1.95 12.27 6.80
CA TRP A 71 0.83 11.31 6.86
C TRP A 71 1.30 10.01 7.51
N SER A 72 0.43 9.41 8.32
CA SER A 72 0.63 8.05 8.80
C SER A 72 0.74 7.08 7.64
N ALA A 73 1.52 6.01 7.82
CA ALA A 73 1.56 4.93 6.85
C ALA A 73 0.16 4.35 6.67
N ALA A 74 -0.33 4.33 5.43
CA ALA A 74 -1.62 3.74 5.12
C ALA A 74 -1.56 2.22 5.33
N ASP A 75 -2.62 1.67 5.92
CA ASP A 75 -2.82 0.24 6.07
C ASP A 75 -3.97 -0.21 5.18
N ILE A 76 -3.67 -1.04 4.18
CA ILE A 76 -4.66 -1.56 3.24
C ILE A 76 -5.18 -2.88 3.79
N GLN A 77 -6.48 -2.92 4.06
CA GLN A 77 -7.13 -4.04 4.73
C GLN A 77 -8.32 -4.57 3.92
N VAL A 78 -8.57 -5.87 4.03
CA VAL A 78 -9.77 -6.50 3.46
C VAL A 78 -10.95 -6.23 4.39
N SER A 79 -12.05 -5.71 3.84
CA SER A 79 -13.28 -5.49 4.60
C SER A 79 -14.40 -6.44 4.15
N MET A 80 -15.22 -6.87 5.11
CA MET A 80 -16.37 -7.73 4.89
C MET A 80 -17.47 -7.42 5.89
N ARG A 81 -18.73 -7.64 5.52
CA ARG A 81 -19.88 -7.49 6.41
C ARG A 81 -19.75 -8.46 7.60
N THR A 82 -19.95 -7.96 8.82
CA THR A 82 -19.69 -8.71 10.06
C THR A 82 -20.47 -10.01 10.16
N ASP A 83 -21.75 -10.03 9.80
CA ASP A 83 -22.59 -11.24 9.85
C ASP A 83 -22.07 -12.36 8.93
N ARG A 84 -21.41 -12.03 7.80
CA ARG A 84 -20.76 -12.99 6.91
C ARG A 84 -19.45 -13.52 7.47
N LEU A 85 -18.75 -12.73 8.26
CA LEU A 85 -17.57 -13.20 9.00
C LEU A 85 -17.97 -14.12 10.15
N ASP A 86 -19.10 -13.88 10.79
CA ASP A 86 -19.61 -14.73 11.87
C ASP A 86 -20.06 -16.10 11.34
N GLU A 87 -20.58 -16.16 10.11
CA GLU A 87 -20.87 -17.40 9.38
C GLU A 87 -19.61 -18.16 8.94
N ASN A 88 -18.45 -17.49 8.88
CA ASN A 88 -17.20 -18.08 8.39
C ASN A 88 -15.97 -17.63 9.21
N PRO A 89 -15.72 -18.29 10.35
CA PRO A 89 -14.56 -17.99 11.20
C PRO A 89 -13.21 -18.09 10.48
N PHE A 90 -13.10 -18.97 9.48
CA PHE A 90 -11.88 -19.07 8.67
C PHE A 90 -11.58 -17.77 7.94
N LEU A 91 -12.57 -17.13 7.30
CA LEU A 91 -12.37 -15.83 6.63
C LEU A 91 -12.06 -14.72 7.63
N ARG A 92 -12.67 -14.75 8.82
CA ARG A 92 -12.35 -13.81 9.91
C ARG A 92 -10.88 -13.89 10.32
N ASN A 93 -10.31 -15.09 10.31
CA ASN A 93 -8.91 -15.32 10.63
C ASN A 93 -7.97 -15.06 9.43
N LEU A 94 -8.44 -15.30 8.20
CA LEU A 94 -7.62 -15.15 6.99
C LEU A 94 -7.41 -13.69 6.59
N PHE A 95 -8.45 -12.86 6.59
CA PHE A 95 -8.38 -11.51 6.05
C PHE A 95 -7.29 -10.62 6.68
N PRO A 96 -7.06 -10.65 8.00
CA PRO A 96 -5.95 -9.90 8.62
C PRO A 96 -4.56 -10.39 8.22
N LEU A 97 -4.43 -11.58 7.64
CA LEU A 97 -3.15 -12.17 7.23
C LEU A 97 -2.77 -11.79 5.79
N ILE A 98 -3.75 -11.40 4.96
CA ILE A 98 -3.52 -11.06 3.55
C ILE A 98 -2.74 -9.75 3.47
N LYS A 99 -1.42 -9.87 3.32
CA LYS A 99 -0.48 -8.74 3.29
C LYS A 99 0.55 -8.93 2.16
N PRO A 100 0.14 -8.84 0.88
CA PRO A 100 1.08 -8.84 -0.23
C PRO A 100 2.05 -7.67 -0.11
N SER A 101 3.25 -7.81 -0.67
CA SER A 101 4.24 -6.73 -0.70
C SER A 101 3.71 -5.52 -1.47
N ILE A 102 3.93 -4.31 -0.94
CA ILE A 102 3.58 -3.05 -1.61
C ILE A 102 4.27 -2.94 -2.98
N LEU A 103 5.48 -3.49 -3.12
CA LEU A 103 6.19 -3.52 -4.39
C LEU A 103 5.52 -4.46 -5.39
N ASP A 104 5.07 -5.64 -4.95
CA ASP A 104 4.35 -6.57 -5.82
C ASP A 104 3.05 -5.94 -6.33
N ILE A 105 2.29 -5.28 -5.47
CA ILE A 105 1.09 -4.55 -5.89
C ILE A 105 1.44 -3.44 -6.89
N SER A 106 2.58 -2.77 -6.72
CA SER A 106 3.04 -1.73 -7.66
C SER A 106 3.41 -2.32 -9.03
N PHE A 107 4.03 -3.50 -9.07
CA PHE A 107 4.30 -4.23 -10.32
C PHE A 107 3.01 -4.72 -10.99
N LEU A 108 2.09 -5.31 -10.23
CA LEU A 108 0.78 -5.72 -10.76
C LEU A 108 0.00 -4.53 -11.32
N GLN A 109 0.16 -3.33 -10.76
CA GLN A 109 -0.45 -2.12 -11.31
C GLN A 109 0.20 -1.68 -12.63
N VAL A 110 1.52 -1.85 -12.80
CA VAL A 110 2.20 -1.64 -14.08
C VAL A 110 1.64 -2.62 -15.12
N ASP A 111 1.62 -3.91 -14.82
CA ASP A 111 1.13 -4.93 -15.74
C ASP A 111 -0.34 -4.69 -16.10
N GLN A 112 -1.18 -4.31 -15.13
CA GLN A 112 -2.57 -3.93 -15.36
C GLN A 112 -2.68 -2.75 -16.35
N THR A 113 -1.83 -1.73 -16.19
CA THR A 113 -1.84 -0.51 -17.02
C THR A 113 -1.36 -0.80 -18.44
N ASP A 114 -0.37 -1.67 -18.60
CA ASP A 114 0.19 -2.07 -19.89
C ASP A 114 -0.66 -3.09 -20.65
N GLY A 115 -1.61 -3.73 -19.96
CA GLY A 115 -2.59 -4.65 -20.54
C GLY A 115 -3.89 -3.99 -21.00
N ASP A 116 -4.95 -4.79 -21.09
CA ASP A 116 -6.28 -4.32 -21.56
C ASP A 116 -7.17 -3.74 -20.44
N GLY A 117 -6.65 -3.66 -19.21
CA GLY A 117 -7.35 -3.18 -18.02
C GLY A 117 -8.61 -3.98 -17.64
N SER A 118 -8.88 -5.12 -18.27
CA SER A 118 -10.10 -5.90 -18.06
C SER A 118 -10.07 -6.64 -16.73
N GLN A 119 -11.27 -6.94 -16.19
CA GLN A 119 -11.39 -7.79 -15.00
C GLN A 119 -10.74 -9.17 -15.21
N ALA A 120 -10.81 -9.71 -16.43
CA ALA A 120 -10.19 -10.98 -16.77
C ALA A 120 -8.66 -10.90 -16.66
N HIS A 121 -8.07 -9.82 -17.15
CA HIS A 121 -6.63 -9.58 -17.01
C HIS A 121 -6.22 -9.39 -15.55
N VAL A 122 -6.98 -8.61 -14.77
CA VAL A 122 -6.73 -8.46 -13.31
C VAL A 122 -6.76 -9.81 -12.59
N ALA A 123 -7.74 -10.67 -12.91
CA ALA A 123 -7.83 -12.00 -12.32
C ALA A 123 -6.65 -12.90 -12.73
N GLN A 124 -6.18 -12.78 -13.98
CA GLN A 124 -4.99 -13.48 -14.46
C GLN A 124 -3.75 -13.03 -13.68
N LEU A 125 -3.53 -11.72 -13.53
CA LEU A 125 -2.38 -11.16 -12.81
C LEU A 125 -2.37 -11.60 -11.34
N ALA A 126 -3.53 -11.50 -10.66
CA ALA A 126 -3.66 -11.96 -9.27
C ALA A 126 -3.40 -13.46 -9.14
N THR A 127 -3.88 -14.27 -10.08
CA THR A 127 -3.65 -15.72 -10.09
C THR A 127 -2.18 -16.07 -10.33
N GLY A 128 -1.52 -15.35 -11.24
CA GLY A 128 -0.08 -15.45 -11.48
C GLY A 128 0.72 -15.15 -10.22
N TRP A 129 0.46 -14.01 -9.58
CA TRP A 129 1.12 -13.62 -8.34
C TRP A 129 0.91 -14.66 -7.22
N MET A 130 -0.31 -15.16 -7.03
CA MET A 130 -0.58 -16.20 -6.04
C MET A 130 0.16 -17.52 -6.34
N THR A 131 0.36 -17.85 -7.61
CA THR A 131 1.11 -19.05 -8.02
C THR A 131 2.60 -18.89 -7.74
N GLU A 132 3.17 -17.73 -8.02
CA GLU A 132 4.57 -17.41 -7.75
C GLU A 132 4.86 -17.26 -6.26
N ASN A 133 3.85 -16.87 -5.47
CA ASN A 133 3.92 -16.69 -4.03
C ASN A 133 3.13 -17.78 -3.27
N ALA A 134 3.05 -18.99 -3.84
CA ALA A 134 2.21 -20.06 -3.32
C ALA A 134 2.52 -20.40 -1.85
N ASP A 135 3.79 -20.39 -1.44
CA ASP A 135 4.20 -20.66 -0.06
C ASP A 135 3.70 -19.57 0.92
N VAL A 136 3.73 -18.31 0.50
CA VAL A 136 3.22 -17.17 1.30
C VAL A 136 1.71 -17.29 1.48
N VAL A 137 0.99 -17.53 0.39
CA VAL A 137 -0.47 -17.72 0.40
C VAL A 137 -0.85 -18.95 1.22
N ALA A 138 -0.13 -20.05 1.07
CA ALA A 138 -0.33 -21.26 1.86
C ALA A 138 -0.09 -21.00 3.36
N GLY A 139 0.92 -20.18 3.71
CA GLY A 139 1.16 -19.72 5.08
C GLY A 139 -0.05 -19.01 5.68
N TRP A 140 -0.62 -18.03 4.96
CA TRP A 140 -1.82 -17.32 5.41
C TRP A 140 -3.01 -18.26 5.61
N ILE A 141 -3.24 -19.20 4.69
CA ILE A 141 -4.33 -20.18 4.78
C ILE A 141 -4.11 -21.13 5.96
N ALA A 142 -2.90 -21.63 6.16
CA ALA A 142 -2.57 -22.55 7.24
C ALA A 142 -2.73 -21.89 8.61
N GLU A 143 -2.26 -20.65 8.77
CA GLU A 143 -2.43 -19.89 10.01
C GLU A 143 -3.90 -19.58 10.29
N ALA A 144 -4.67 -19.16 9.28
CA ALA A 144 -6.11 -18.94 9.43
C ALA A 144 -6.87 -20.21 9.84
N ALA A 145 -6.48 -21.37 9.29
CA ALA A 145 -7.07 -22.66 9.61
C ALA A 145 -6.71 -23.15 11.02
N ALA A 146 -5.54 -22.78 11.56
CA ALA A 146 -5.11 -23.15 12.91
C ALA A 146 -5.74 -22.27 14.01
N ALA A 147 -6.27 -21.11 13.66
CA ALA A 147 -6.92 -20.18 14.58
C ALA A 147 -8.43 -20.45 14.79
N GLY A 148 -9.01 -21.43 14.08
CA GLY A 148 -10.40 -21.89 14.20
C GLY A 148 -10.53 -23.20 14.95
#